data_AF-A0A6A5BJP0-F1
#
_entry.id   AF-A0A6A5BJP0-F1
#
_cell.length_a   1.000
_cell.length_b   1.000
_cell.length_c   1.000
_cell.angle_alpha   90.00
_cell.angle_beta   90.00
_cell.angle_gamma   90.00
#
_symmetry.space_group_name_H-M   'P 1'
#
loop_
_entity.id
_entity.type
_entity.pdbx_description
1 polymer ?
#
loop_
_entity_poly.entity_id
_entity_poly.type
_entity_poly.pdbx_seq_one_letter_code
_entity_poly.pdbx_strand_id
1 'polypeptide(L)'
;MSSSSFEQQNPAIQRLSQCSDPHLAYSARLKQCLVIHGEEPHHFFKCICEKLNGFVSNPTIFPWTTGTSKEVFEPYSDDDKIENFLNCVDVLDTRQLPHVESDILLYYDLIVFPLYSTLGNNEKFILRLQQLISEKRIAILFLRGYVPFELGYVIEHHYRDYELSGKVIFDLTVFNELSSRSEVLSKFQTKHHDILTSVAENPQKLISLDNYLFGLDQERLNDDPSVWHIVCKSEDDRFCLLIHKEHRVMFTPWYGFSHGNLFSHDIVKYFCKFLLMEHLIERESKLKKDLLSKLKNRQLTDLLVVIDDC
;
A
#
# COMPACT_ATOMS: atom_id res chain seq x y z
N MET A 1 14.40 14.65 -36.12
CA MET A 1 13.47 13.50 -36.15
C MET A 1 13.72 12.68 -34.89
N SER A 2 12.73 12.75 -33.99
CA SER A 2 12.40 11.90 -32.85
C SER A 2 13.43 10.87 -32.35
N SER A 3 13.99 11.16 -31.18
CA SER A 3 14.50 10.19 -30.22
C SER A 3 13.33 9.47 -29.53
N SER A 4 13.02 8.25 -29.95
CA SER A 4 12.09 7.35 -29.27
C SER A 4 12.83 6.09 -28.86
N SER A 5 13.26 6.03 -27.60
CA SER A 5 13.78 4.79 -27.01
C SER A 5 13.76 4.91 -25.50
N PHE A 6 12.66 4.51 -24.86
CA PHE A 6 12.64 4.04 -23.46
C PHE A 6 11.25 3.51 -23.04
N GLU A 7 10.60 2.67 -23.85
CA GLU A 7 9.53 1.78 -23.36
C GLU A 7 9.56 0.46 -24.13
N GLN A 8 10.57 -0.38 -23.89
CA GLN A 8 10.39 -1.81 -24.10
C GLN A 8 9.59 -2.32 -22.90
N GLN A 9 8.26 -2.33 -23.03
CA GLN A 9 7.38 -2.96 -22.05
C GLN A 9 7.74 -4.45 -21.99
N ASN A 10 8.13 -4.93 -20.81
CA ASN A 10 8.23 -6.36 -20.56
C ASN A 10 6.80 -6.94 -20.75
N PRO A 11 6.56 -7.85 -21.70
CA PRO A 11 5.22 -8.35 -22.01
C PRO A 11 4.54 -9.07 -20.83
N ALA A 12 5.28 -9.36 -19.76
CA ALA A 12 4.74 -9.92 -18.53
C ALA A 12 3.95 -8.89 -17.68
N ILE A 13 4.10 -7.59 -17.88
CA ILE A 13 3.54 -6.59 -16.96
C ILE A 13 2.49 -5.74 -17.64
N GLN A 14 1.33 -5.71 -17.02
CA GLN A 14 0.22 -4.88 -17.47
C GLN A 14 0.18 -3.59 -16.65
N ARG A 15 0.32 -2.44 -17.33
CA ARG A 15 0.16 -1.12 -16.72
C ARG A 15 -1.31 -0.72 -16.67
N LEU A 16 -1.81 -0.34 -15.50
CA LEU A 16 -3.21 0.03 -15.29
C LEU A 16 -3.51 1.51 -15.55
N SER A 17 -2.54 2.40 -15.36
CA SER A 17 -2.73 3.84 -15.58
C SER A 17 -1.68 4.41 -16.51
N GLN A 18 -2.12 5.26 -17.44
CA GLN A 18 -1.23 5.98 -18.36
C GLN A 18 -1.01 7.40 -17.83
N CYS A 19 -0.12 7.55 -16.85
CA CYS A 19 0.37 8.90 -16.52
C CYS A 19 1.25 9.37 -17.68
N SER A 20 0.65 10.06 -18.64
CA SER A 20 1.28 10.58 -19.84
C SER A 20 1.88 11.98 -19.66
N ASP A 21 1.82 12.53 -18.44
CA ASP A 21 2.32 13.87 -18.14
C ASP A 21 3.68 13.82 -17.42
N PRO A 22 4.79 13.97 -18.15
CA PRO A 22 6.13 14.03 -17.57
C PRO A 22 6.34 15.25 -16.65
N HIS A 23 5.48 16.28 -16.68
CA HIS A 23 5.59 17.43 -15.79
C HIS A 23 5.01 17.18 -14.38
N LEU A 24 4.03 16.28 -14.25
CA LEU A 24 3.54 15.79 -12.95
C LEU A 24 4.55 14.89 -12.23
N ALA A 25 5.42 14.19 -12.99
CA ALA A 25 6.52 13.40 -12.44
C ALA A 25 7.59 14.23 -11.71
N TYR A 26 7.65 15.54 -11.97
CA TYR A 26 8.65 16.45 -11.39
C TYR A 26 8.13 17.33 -10.25
N SER A 27 6.80 17.46 -10.08
CA SER A 27 6.19 18.45 -9.18
C SER A 27 5.61 17.87 -7.87
N ALA A 28 5.39 16.55 -7.79
CA ALA A 28 5.11 15.86 -6.53
C ALA A 28 5.69 14.44 -6.56
N ARG A 29 6.25 13.98 -5.44
CA ARG A 29 6.90 12.66 -5.25
C ARG A 29 5.90 11.49 -5.28
N LEU A 30 5.17 11.33 -6.38
CA LEU A 30 4.20 10.25 -6.57
C LEU A 30 4.91 8.89 -6.63
N LYS A 31 4.28 7.89 -6.03
CA LYS A 31 4.85 6.56 -5.76
C LYS A 31 4.39 5.53 -6.78
N GLN A 32 5.24 4.56 -7.13
CA GLN A 32 4.86 3.49 -8.05
C GLN A 32 4.34 2.27 -7.28
N CYS A 33 3.24 1.69 -7.74
CA CYS A 33 2.62 0.52 -7.12
C CYS A 33 2.66 -0.70 -8.06
N LEU A 34 3.03 -1.87 -7.52
CA LEU A 34 2.91 -3.15 -8.19
C LEU A 34 1.91 -4.04 -7.44
N VAL A 35 0.94 -4.59 -8.15
CA VAL A 35 0.04 -5.62 -7.63
C VAL A 35 0.51 -6.97 -8.19
N ILE A 36 0.94 -7.86 -7.30
CA ILE A 36 1.30 -9.25 -7.68
C ILE A 36 0.10 -10.13 -7.32
N HIS A 37 -0.66 -10.55 -8.32
CA HIS A 37 -1.94 -11.24 -8.11
C HIS A 37 -1.85 -12.73 -8.50
N GLY A 38 -2.76 -13.53 -7.96
CA GLY A 38 -2.90 -14.95 -8.30
C GLY A 38 -4.15 -15.22 -9.13
N GLU A 39 -4.84 -16.30 -8.79
CA GLU A 39 -6.11 -16.68 -9.41
C GLU A 39 -7.31 -16.15 -8.61
N GLU A 40 -7.31 -14.85 -8.29
CA GLU A 40 -8.44 -14.21 -7.61
C GLU A 40 -9.72 -14.29 -8.46
N PRO A 41 -10.90 -14.43 -7.82
CA PRO A 41 -12.16 -14.17 -8.51
C PRO A 41 -12.17 -12.76 -9.10
N HIS A 42 -12.66 -12.65 -10.34
CA HIS A 42 -12.56 -11.43 -11.15
C HIS A 42 -13.09 -10.17 -10.44
N HIS A 43 -14.16 -10.28 -9.65
CA HIS A 43 -14.72 -9.15 -8.92
C HIS A 43 -13.79 -8.63 -7.81
N PHE A 44 -13.07 -9.50 -7.09
CA PHE A 44 -12.10 -9.06 -6.07
C PHE A 44 -10.93 -8.34 -6.71
N PHE A 45 -10.39 -8.91 -7.80
CA PHE A 45 -9.30 -8.29 -8.52
C PHE A 45 -9.72 -6.93 -9.12
N LYS A 46 -10.93 -6.84 -9.68
CA LYS A 46 -11.54 -5.58 -10.15
C LYS A 46 -11.53 -4.52 -9.06
N CYS A 47 -12.08 -4.83 -7.88
CA CYS A 47 -12.18 -3.85 -6.81
C CYS A 47 -10.80 -3.39 -6.30
N ILE A 48 -9.79 -4.25 -6.35
CA ILE A 48 -8.42 -3.88 -5.99
C ILE A 48 -7.84 -2.87 -6.97
N CYS A 49 -7.94 -3.17 -8.27
CA CYS A 49 -7.49 -2.30 -9.33
C CYS A 49 -8.23 -0.95 -9.28
N GLU A 50 -9.54 -0.96 -9.08
CA GLU A 50 -10.37 0.23 -8.92
C GLU A 50 -9.92 1.10 -7.75
N LYS A 51 -9.74 0.52 -6.57
CA LYS A 51 -9.31 1.28 -5.40
C LYS A 51 -7.95 1.93 -5.60
N LEU A 52 -6.95 1.18 -6.06
CA LEU A 52 -5.59 1.68 -6.22
C LEU A 52 -5.49 2.70 -7.38
N ASN A 53 -6.23 2.47 -8.46
CA ASN A 53 -6.32 3.43 -9.56
C ASN A 53 -6.99 4.74 -9.10
N GLY A 54 -7.95 4.67 -8.18
CA GLY A 54 -8.52 5.85 -7.52
C GLY A 54 -7.51 6.72 -6.77
N PHE A 55 -6.31 6.22 -6.47
CA PHE A 55 -5.23 6.98 -5.83
C PHE A 55 -4.18 7.53 -6.82
N VAL A 56 -4.39 7.35 -8.13
CA VAL A 56 -3.50 7.82 -9.21
C VAL A 56 -3.94 9.19 -9.72
N SER A 57 -3.00 10.11 -9.93
CA SER A 57 -3.29 11.51 -10.33
C SER A 57 -4.06 11.64 -11.64
N ASN A 58 -3.89 10.70 -12.57
CA ASN A 58 -4.59 10.65 -13.85
C ASN A 58 -5.06 9.21 -14.13
N PRO A 59 -6.18 8.77 -13.53
CA PRO A 59 -6.67 7.42 -13.67
C PRO A 59 -7.49 7.30 -14.96
N THR A 60 -6.83 7.23 -16.10
CA THR A 60 -7.49 6.90 -17.36
C THR A 60 -7.19 5.43 -17.70
N ILE A 61 -8.27 4.65 -17.91
CA ILE A 61 -8.32 3.36 -18.63
C ILE A 61 -8.44 2.09 -17.76
N PHE A 62 -9.68 1.80 -17.35
CA PHE A 62 -10.24 0.46 -17.54
C PHE A 62 -11.55 0.60 -18.34
N PRO A 63 -11.59 0.30 -19.66
CA PRO A 63 -12.83 -0.01 -20.34
C PRO A 63 -13.17 -1.45 -19.99
N TRP A 64 -14.17 -1.66 -19.14
CA TRP A 64 -14.72 -3.00 -18.95
C TRP A 64 -15.46 -3.41 -20.24
N THR A 65 -14.81 -4.21 -21.09
CA THR A 65 -15.53 -4.87 -22.19
C THR A 65 -16.23 -6.11 -21.66
N THR A 66 -17.34 -5.92 -20.95
CA THR A 66 -18.44 -6.90 -20.96
C THR A 66 -19.57 -6.35 -21.80
N GLY A 67 -19.38 -6.30 -23.11
CA GLY A 67 -20.44 -6.29 -24.14
C GLY A 67 -21.51 -5.18 -24.14
N THR A 68 -21.67 -4.36 -23.10
CA THR A 68 -22.75 -3.39 -22.96
C THR A 68 -22.31 -2.24 -22.07
N SER A 69 -22.24 -1.05 -22.68
CA SER A 69 -22.02 0.29 -22.11
C SER A 69 -20.72 0.57 -21.34
N LYS A 70 -20.13 1.72 -21.68
CA LYS A 70 -18.96 2.36 -21.08
C LYS A 70 -19.22 2.67 -19.60
N GLU A 71 -18.83 1.80 -18.69
CA GLU A 71 -18.65 2.19 -17.29
C GLU A 71 -17.32 2.93 -17.18
N VAL A 72 -17.39 4.25 -17.01
CA VAL A 72 -16.23 5.09 -16.70
C VAL A 72 -15.95 4.93 -15.21
N PHE A 73 -14.70 4.69 -14.85
CA PHE A 73 -14.28 4.66 -13.45
C PHE A 73 -14.53 6.03 -12.82
N GLU A 74 -15.37 6.07 -11.79
CA GLU A 74 -15.53 7.23 -10.94
C GLU A 74 -14.81 6.97 -9.62
N PRO A 75 -13.94 7.88 -9.15
CA PRO A 75 -13.33 7.74 -7.84
C PRO A 75 -14.40 7.67 -6.76
N TYR A 76 -14.11 6.94 -5.69
CA TYR A 76 -15.05 6.68 -4.61
C TYR A 76 -15.51 7.97 -3.91
N SER A 77 -14.62 8.97 -3.83
CA SER A 77 -14.93 10.32 -3.37
C SER A 77 -14.24 11.38 -4.23
N ASP A 78 -14.80 12.59 -4.28
CA ASP A 78 -14.15 13.71 -4.97
C ASP A 78 -12.78 14.08 -4.35
N ASP A 79 -12.58 13.80 -3.05
CA ASP A 79 -11.30 13.97 -2.35
C ASP A 79 -10.20 13.05 -2.88
N ASP A 80 -10.55 11.95 -3.55
CA ASP A 80 -9.57 11.05 -4.17
C ASP A 80 -8.91 11.73 -5.37
N LYS A 81 -9.64 12.58 -6.11
CA LYS A 81 -9.09 13.36 -7.22
C LYS A 81 -8.02 14.36 -6.77
N ILE A 82 -8.15 14.87 -5.55
CA ILE A 82 -7.32 15.97 -5.00
C ILE A 82 -6.07 15.42 -4.27
N GLU A 83 -6.16 14.24 -3.65
CA GLU A 83 -5.09 13.67 -2.80
C GLU A 83 -4.31 12.50 -3.39
N ASN A 84 -4.35 12.31 -4.71
CA ASN A 84 -3.63 11.27 -5.44
C ASN A 84 -2.13 11.22 -5.07
N PHE A 85 -1.65 10.04 -4.64
CA PHE A 85 -0.27 9.84 -4.19
C PHE A 85 0.49 8.77 -4.98
N LEU A 86 -0.20 8.06 -5.87
CA LEU A 86 0.41 7.09 -6.79
C LEU A 86 0.60 7.71 -8.18
N ASN A 87 1.71 7.36 -8.83
CA ASN A 87 1.97 7.72 -10.23
C ASN A 87 1.39 6.67 -11.19
N CYS A 88 1.62 5.40 -10.86
CA CYS A 88 1.11 4.29 -11.64
C CYS A 88 0.84 3.07 -10.77
N VAL A 89 -0.05 2.21 -11.29
CA VAL A 89 -0.29 0.87 -10.78
C VAL A 89 0.01 -0.11 -11.91
N ASP A 90 0.98 -0.99 -11.70
CA ASP A 90 1.27 -2.11 -12.59
C ASP A 90 0.76 -3.41 -11.96
N VAL A 91 0.49 -4.40 -12.80
CA VAL A 91 0.00 -5.72 -12.41
C VAL A 91 0.93 -6.79 -12.97
N LEU A 92 1.23 -7.77 -12.12
CA LEU A 92 1.98 -8.97 -12.48
C LEU A 92 1.26 -10.22 -11.98
N ASP A 93 1.07 -11.20 -12.86
CA ASP A 93 0.51 -12.51 -12.49
C ASP A 93 1.61 -13.35 -11.81
N THR A 94 1.29 -13.98 -10.68
CA THR A 94 2.22 -14.86 -9.94
C THR A 94 2.83 -15.94 -10.83
N ARG A 95 2.07 -16.46 -11.81
CA ARG A 95 2.51 -17.50 -12.75
C ARG A 95 3.65 -17.02 -13.65
N GLN A 96 3.82 -15.70 -13.79
CA GLN A 96 4.89 -15.08 -14.57
C GLN A 96 6.15 -14.82 -13.74
N LEU A 97 6.08 -14.84 -12.40
CA LEU A 97 7.23 -14.60 -11.52
C LEU A 97 8.49 -15.43 -11.87
N PRO A 98 8.40 -16.72 -12.23
CA PRO A 98 9.59 -17.50 -12.62
C PRO A 98 10.34 -16.95 -13.84
N HIS A 99 9.70 -16.09 -14.63
CA HIS A 99 10.24 -15.52 -15.86
C HIS A 99 10.58 -14.03 -15.74
N VAL A 100 10.34 -13.43 -14.58
CA VAL A 100 10.58 -12.00 -14.33
C VAL A 100 11.83 -11.82 -13.50
N GLU A 101 12.70 -10.91 -13.93
CA GLU A 101 13.88 -10.53 -13.16
C GLU A 101 13.49 -9.80 -11.87
N SER A 102 14.03 -10.23 -10.74
CA SER A 102 13.71 -9.67 -9.42
C SER A 102 14.10 -8.20 -9.26
N ASP A 103 14.99 -7.68 -10.12
CA ASP A 103 15.39 -6.26 -10.09
C ASP A 103 14.27 -5.31 -10.51
N ILE A 104 13.19 -5.83 -11.09
CA ILE A 104 12.03 -5.00 -11.36
C ILE A 104 11.40 -4.41 -10.09
N LEU A 105 11.56 -5.08 -8.95
CA LEU A 105 11.07 -4.59 -7.66
C LEU A 105 11.69 -3.25 -7.26
N LEU A 106 12.81 -2.84 -7.88
CA LEU A 106 13.48 -1.57 -7.62
C LEU A 106 12.72 -0.35 -8.14
N TYR A 107 11.78 -0.55 -9.08
CA TYR A 107 10.99 0.53 -9.66
C TYR A 107 9.77 0.87 -8.80
N TYR A 108 9.34 -0.03 -7.92
CA TYR A 108 8.12 0.13 -7.15
C TYR A 108 8.40 0.59 -5.73
N ASP A 109 7.56 1.51 -5.22
CA ASP A 109 7.58 1.94 -3.83
C ASP A 109 6.58 1.16 -2.98
N LEU A 110 5.47 0.72 -3.57
CA LEU A 110 4.43 -0.11 -2.95
C LEU A 110 4.31 -1.43 -3.70
N ILE A 111 4.27 -2.53 -2.97
CA ILE A 111 3.89 -3.84 -3.51
C ILE A 111 2.68 -4.34 -2.73
N VAL A 112 1.64 -4.69 -3.47
CA VAL A 112 0.37 -5.18 -2.92
C VAL A 112 0.25 -6.66 -3.25
N PHE A 113 -0.02 -7.46 -2.22
CA PHE A 113 -0.28 -8.89 -2.34
C PHE A 113 -1.74 -9.19 -2.00
N PRO A 114 -2.58 -9.48 -3.01
CA PRO A 114 -3.94 -9.95 -2.81
C PRO A 114 -4.00 -11.40 -2.30
N LEU A 115 -5.22 -11.84 -1.99
CA LEU A 115 -5.49 -13.13 -1.33
C LEU A 115 -4.89 -14.37 -1.99
N TYR A 116 -4.96 -14.48 -3.31
CA TYR A 116 -4.55 -15.69 -4.01
C TYR A 116 -3.12 -15.59 -4.54
N SER A 117 -2.42 -14.49 -4.21
CA SER A 117 -1.02 -14.33 -4.53
C SER A 117 -0.15 -15.31 -3.73
N THR A 118 0.92 -15.76 -4.39
CA THR A 118 1.98 -16.61 -3.86
C THR A 118 3.27 -16.18 -4.57
N LEU A 119 4.41 -16.32 -3.91
CA LEU A 119 5.73 -16.19 -4.52
C LEU A 119 6.25 -17.55 -5.01
N GLY A 120 5.59 -18.64 -4.59
CA GLY A 120 5.93 -20.02 -4.92
C GLY A 120 7.37 -20.34 -4.50
N ASN A 121 8.02 -21.25 -5.22
CA ASN A 121 9.41 -21.62 -4.97
C ASN A 121 10.42 -20.66 -5.62
N ASN A 122 10.09 -19.38 -5.79
CA ASN A 122 10.99 -18.39 -6.39
C ASN A 122 11.92 -17.76 -5.35
N GLU A 123 12.87 -18.54 -4.84
CA GLU A 123 13.79 -18.14 -3.77
C GLU A 123 14.53 -16.83 -4.07
N LYS A 124 14.97 -16.62 -5.32
CA LYS A 124 15.66 -15.39 -5.72
C LYS A 124 14.77 -14.16 -5.55
N PHE A 125 13.51 -14.27 -5.97
CA PHE A 125 12.54 -13.19 -5.85
C PHE A 125 12.19 -12.92 -4.37
N ILE A 126 11.97 -13.98 -3.59
CA ILE A 126 11.71 -13.90 -2.14
C ILE A 126 12.86 -13.19 -1.41
N LEU A 127 14.10 -13.66 -1.61
CA LEU A 127 15.29 -13.08 -0.99
C LEU A 127 15.47 -11.60 -1.38
N ARG A 128 15.22 -11.27 -2.64
CA ARG A 128 15.27 -9.88 -3.10
C ARG A 128 14.21 -9.01 -2.43
N LEU A 129 12.99 -9.52 -2.32
CA LEU A 129 11.90 -8.82 -1.65
C LEU A 129 12.21 -8.58 -0.17
N GLN A 130 12.68 -9.61 0.55
CA GLN A 130 13.12 -9.51 1.95
C GLN A 130 14.26 -8.51 2.12
N GLN A 131 15.23 -8.49 1.20
CA GLN A 131 16.29 -7.48 1.19
C GLN A 131 15.71 -6.06 1.06
N LEU A 132 14.80 -5.82 0.11
CA LEU A 132 14.23 -4.50 -0.10
C LEU A 132 13.35 -4.04 1.09
N ILE A 133 12.66 -4.97 1.75
CA ILE A 133 11.89 -4.69 2.98
C ILE A 133 12.81 -4.29 4.12
N SER A 134 13.84 -5.09 4.40
CA SER A 134 14.81 -4.83 5.48
C SER A 134 15.60 -3.53 5.24
N GLU A 135 15.89 -3.20 3.99
CA GLU A 135 16.50 -1.93 3.59
C GLU A 135 15.52 -0.74 3.65
N LYS A 136 14.23 -0.96 3.96
CA LYS A 136 13.15 0.05 3.97
C LYS A 136 13.00 0.76 2.61
N ARG A 137 13.21 0.03 1.52
CA ARG A 137 13.13 0.55 0.14
C ARG A 137 11.73 0.49 -0.45
N ILE A 138 11.00 -0.55 -0.08
CA ILE A 138 9.64 -0.79 -0.54
C ILE A 138 8.71 -0.87 0.66
N ALA A 139 7.46 -0.52 0.44
CA ALA A 139 6.34 -0.78 1.32
C ALA A 139 5.58 -2.00 0.81
N ILE A 140 5.10 -2.84 1.72
CA ILE A 140 4.30 -4.01 1.43
C ILE A 140 2.93 -3.88 2.07
N LEU A 141 1.91 -4.13 1.27
CA LEU A 141 0.53 -4.25 1.71
C LEU A 141 0.03 -5.67 1.51
N PHE A 142 -0.31 -6.34 2.61
CA PHE A 142 -0.95 -7.64 2.57
C PHE A 142 -2.47 -7.46 2.68
N LEU A 143 -3.19 -7.78 1.60
CA LEU A 143 -4.65 -7.85 1.67
C LEU A 143 -5.10 -9.17 2.30
N ARG A 144 -4.38 -10.27 1.99
CA ARG A 144 -4.46 -11.61 2.58
C ARG A 144 -3.43 -12.52 1.88
N GLY A 145 -3.43 -13.81 2.21
CA GLY A 145 -2.87 -14.86 1.33
C GLY A 145 -1.65 -15.56 1.88
N TYR A 146 -0.91 -16.22 0.98
CA TYR A 146 0.23 -17.07 1.32
C TYR A 146 1.53 -16.28 1.51
N VAL A 147 1.64 -15.12 0.87
CA VAL A 147 2.85 -14.31 0.85
C VAL A 147 3.34 -13.87 2.25
N PRO A 148 2.47 -13.48 3.21
CA PRO A 148 2.90 -13.23 4.58
C PRO A 148 3.66 -14.39 5.23
N PHE A 149 3.24 -15.63 4.98
CA PHE A 149 3.94 -16.84 5.44
C PHE A 149 5.25 -17.05 4.69
N GLU A 150 5.23 -16.94 3.35
CA GLU A 150 6.44 -17.06 2.52
C GLU A 150 7.53 -16.03 2.86
N LEU A 151 7.13 -14.87 3.39
CA LEU A 151 8.04 -13.82 3.86
C LEU A 151 8.38 -13.89 5.35
N GLY A 152 7.78 -14.82 6.10
CA GLY A 152 8.11 -15.08 7.50
C GLY A 152 7.40 -14.20 8.53
N TYR A 153 6.30 -13.53 8.17
CA TYR A 153 5.49 -12.74 9.11
C TYR A 153 4.40 -13.57 9.82
N VAL A 154 4.04 -14.72 9.25
CA VAL A 154 2.99 -15.63 9.76
C VAL A 154 3.54 -17.06 9.81
N ILE A 155 3.16 -17.83 10.84
CA ILE A 155 3.72 -19.16 11.13
C ILE A 155 3.15 -20.28 10.24
N GLU A 156 1.88 -20.22 9.85
CA GLU A 156 1.21 -21.33 9.17
C GLU A 156 0.61 -21.01 7.79
N HIS A 157 0.68 -22.02 6.92
CA HIS A 157 0.31 -21.98 5.51
C HIS A 157 -1.22 -22.00 5.25
N HIS A 158 -2.03 -22.46 6.21
CA HIS A 158 -3.50 -22.59 6.04
C HIS A 158 -4.24 -21.35 6.49
N TYR A 159 -3.93 -20.25 5.84
CA TYR A 159 -4.37 -18.95 6.25
C TYR A 159 -5.72 -18.57 5.61
N ARG A 160 -6.82 -19.05 6.20
CA ARG A 160 -8.20 -18.70 5.77
C ARG A 160 -9.15 -18.45 6.94
N ASP A 161 -8.71 -17.81 8.02
CA ASP A 161 -9.63 -17.36 9.07
C ASP A 161 -10.29 -16.05 8.64
N TYR A 162 -11.53 -16.15 8.16
CA TYR A 162 -12.37 -14.99 7.85
C TYR A 162 -13.26 -14.72 9.05
N GLU A 163 -13.46 -13.45 9.34
CA GLU A 163 -14.49 -13.04 10.28
C GLU A 163 -15.61 -12.36 9.50
N LEU A 164 -16.82 -12.88 9.67
CA LEU A 164 -18.03 -12.32 9.09
C LEU A 164 -18.57 -11.15 9.93
N SER A 165 -17.92 -10.83 11.05
CA SER A 165 -18.25 -9.65 11.84
C SER A 165 -17.61 -8.45 11.14
N GLY A 166 -18.45 -7.58 10.57
CA GLY A 166 -17.99 -6.35 9.91
C GLY A 166 -17.64 -5.25 10.91
N LYS A 167 -17.17 -5.59 12.12
CA LYS A 167 -17.03 -4.64 13.23
C LYS A 167 -15.68 -4.76 13.90
N VAL A 168 -15.13 -3.61 14.30
CA VAL A 168 -13.82 -3.54 14.94
C VAL A 168 -13.84 -2.65 16.17
N ILE A 169 -12.96 -2.96 17.10
CA ILE A 169 -12.49 -2.07 18.15
C ILE A 169 -11.26 -1.35 17.61
N PHE A 170 -11.27 -0.01 17.67
CA PHE A 170 -10.18 0.84 17.18
C PHE A 170 -9.33 1.30 18.36
N ASP A 171 -8.05 0.94 18.38
CA ASP A 171 -7.13 1.31 19.45
C ASP A 171 -6.68 2.77 19.28
N LEU A 172 -7.37 3.66 19.98
CA LEU A 172 -7.08 5.09 19.94
C LEU A 172 -5.73 5.44 20.59
N THR A 173 -5.21 4.60 21.49
CA THR A 173 -3.89 4.83 22.11
C THR A 173 -2.79 4.66 21.09
N VAL A 174 -2.80 3.53 20.38
CA VAL A 174 -1.84 3.24 19.30
C VAL A 174 -2.00 4.24 18.15
N PHE A 175 -3.24 4.54 17.77
CA PHE A 175 -3.50 5.50 16.70
C PHE A 175 -2.98 6.91 17.05
N ASN A 176 -3.22 7.41 18.26
CA ASN A 176 -2.74 8.73 18.67
C ASN A 176 -1.21 8.81 18.73
N GLU A 177 -0.53 7.71 19.09
CA GLU A 177 0.94 7.66 18.99
C GLU A 177 1.40 7.87 17.55
N LEU A 178 0.80 7.14 16.60
CA LEU A 178 1.12 7.25 15.18
C LEU A 178 0.75 8.62 14.62
N SER A 179 -0.45 9.13 14.92
CA SER A 179 -0.93 10.42 14.41
C SER A 179 -0.11 11.59 14.91
N SER A 180 0.38 11.56 16.16
CA SER A 180 1.25 12.61 16.71
C SER A 180 2.57 12.82 15.94
N ARG A 181 2.99 11.83 15.15
CA ARG A 181 4.22 11.84 14.35
C ARG A 181 3.95 11.86 12.84
N SER A 182 2.68 11.92 12.43
CA SER A 182 2.24 11.76 11.05
C SER A 182 1.26 12.85 10.66
N GLU A 183 1.60 13.66 9.64
CA GLU A 183 0.67 14.66 9.11
C GLU A 183 -0.50 13.95 8.40
N VAL A 184 -0.22 12.85 7.70
CA VAL A 184 -1.24 12.05 7.02
C VAL A 184 -2.27 11.49 8.00
N LEU A 185 -1.84 10.84 9.08
CA LEU A 185 -2.79 10.28 10.06
C LEU A 185 -3.45 11.36 10.93
N SER A 186 -2.80 12.52 11.13
CA SER A 186 -3.45 13.70 11.74
C SER A 186 -4.61 14.23 10.90
N LYS A 187 -4.51 14.18 9.56
CA LYS A 187 -5.62 14.52 8.66
C LYS A 187 -6.76 13.52 8.77
N PHE A 188 -6.46 12.21 8.83
CA PHE A 188 -7.46 11.17 9.10
C PHE A 188 -8.19 11.44 10.42
N GLN A 189 -7.45 11.76 11.48
CA GLN A 189 -8.00 12.08 12.80
C GLN A 189 -8.96 13.27 12.75
N THR A 190 -8.60 14.32 12.02
CA THR A 190 -9.42 15.52 11.86
C THR A 190 -10.69 15.23 11.06
N LYS A 191 -10.57 14.45 9.97
CA LYS A 191 -11.70 14.09 9.10
C LYS A 191 -12.75 13.23 9.81
N HIS A 192 -12.31 12.30 10.65
CA HIS A 192 -13.17 11.36 11.38
C HIS A 192 -13.30 11.70 12.88
N HIS A 193 -13.19 12.98 13.23
CA HIS A 193 -13.19 13.44 14.63
C HIS A 193 -14.37 12.90 15.43
N ASP A 194 -15.59 12.96 14.90
CA ASP A 194 -16.79 12.51 15.62
C ASP A 194 -16.75 11.01 15.96
N ILE A 195 -16.27 10.18 15.02
CA ILE A 195 -16.12 8.74 15.23
C ILE A 195 -15.07 8.50 16.32
N LEU A 196 -13.91 9.15 16.22
CA LEU A 196 -12.80 8.93 17.16
C LEU A 196 -13.09 9.48 18.56
N THR A 197 -13.78 10.62 18.69
CA THR A 197 -14.25 11.15 19.98
C THR A 197 -15.21 10.17 20.65
N SER A 198 -16.12 9.58 19.89
CA SER A 198 -17.04 8.58 20.44
C SER A 198 -16.36 7.27 20.87
N VAL A 199 -15.21 6.92 20.26
CA VAL A 199 -14.35 5.81 20.71
C VAL A 199 -13.55 6.21 21.95
N ALA A 200 -13.12 7.47 22.06
CA ALA A 200 -12.46 7.97 23.26
C ALA A 200 -13.37 7.90 24.50
N GLU A 201 -14.66 8.22 24.32
CA GLU A 201 -15.68 8.14 25.37
C GLU A 201 -16.03 6.68 25.74
N ASN A 202 -15.95 5.76 24.78
CA ASN A 202 -16.18 4.34 24.98
C ASN A 202 -15.14 3.51 24.20
N PRO A 203 -14.00 3.14 24.81
CA PRO A 203 -12.93 2.41 24.12
C PRO A 203 -13.33 1.03 23.58
N GLN A 204 -14.41 0.44 24.09
CA GLN A 204 -14.97 -0.83 23.61
C GLN A 204 -16.04 -0.62 22.52
N LYS A 205 -16.19 0.62 22.02
CA LYS A 205 -17.13 0.93 20.96
C LYS A 205 -16.73 0.21 19.69
N LEU A 206 -17.68 -0.57 19.18
CA LEU A 206 -17.56 -1.26 17.92
C LEU A 206 -17.87 -0.30 16.77
N ILE A 207 -16.89 -0.13 15.89
CA ILE A 207 -17.04 0.61 14.63
C ILE A 207 -17.45 -0.39 13.57
N SER A 208 -18.59 -0.15 12.93
CA SER A 208 -18.97 -0.92 11.76
C SER A 208 -18.09 -0.54 10.57
N LEU A 209 -17.30 -1.50 10.13
CA LEU A 209 -16.74 -1.57 8.79
C LEU A 209 -17.70 -2.37 7.90
N ASP A 210 -17.20 -2.80 6.73
CA ASP A 210 -17.91 -3.72 5.84
C ASP A 210 -17.93 -5.16 6.36
N ASN A 211 -18.88 -5.96 5.87
CA ASN A 211 -19.19 -7.32 6.32
C ASN A 211 -18.07 -8.36 6.14
N TYR A 212 -16.94 -8.01 5.52
CA TYR A 212 -15.87 -8.95 5.21
C TYR A 212 -14.55 -8.43 5.76
N LEU A 213 -14.28 -8.80 7.01
CA LEU A 213 -13.04 -8.46 7.66
C LEU A 213 -12.06 -9.61 7.68
N PHE A 214 -10.83 -9.17 7.81
CA PHE A 214 -9.65 -9.97 7.93
C PHE A 214 -9.11 -9.83 9.34
N GLY A 215 -8.84 -10.95 10.00
CA GLY A 215 -8.31 -11.01 11.35
C GLY A 215 -7.19 -12.04 11.45
N LEU A 216 -6.10 -11.67 12.12
CA LEU A 216 -5.00 -12.54 12.50
C LEU A 216 -5.09 -12.84 14.00
N ASP A 217 -5.14 -14.12 14.37
CA ASP A 217 -4.97 -14.50 15.77
C ASP A 217 -3.53 -14.23 16.21
N GLN A 218 -3.34 -13.85 17.48
CA GLN A 218 -2.01 -13.53 18.02
C GLN A 218 -1.00 -14.67 17.84
N GLU A 219 -1.44 -15.91 18.03
CA GLU A 219 -0.61 -17.11 17.92
C GLU A 219 -0.12 -17.39 16.49
N ARG A 220 -0.67 -16.69 15.48
CA ARG A 220 -0.30 -16.86 14.07
C ARG A 220 0.79 -15.93 13.62
N LEU A 221 1.04 -14.83 14.35
CA LEU A 221 2.17 -13.95 14.06
C LEU A 221 3.46 -14.70 14.39
N ASN A 222 4.40 -14.69 13.44
CA ASN A 222 5.72 -15.28 13.68
C ASN A 222 6.56 -14.43 14.63
N ASP A 223 6.36 -13.10 14.57
CA ASP A 223 7.03 -12.15 15.44
C ASP A 223 6.24 -11.89 16.74
N ASP A 224 6.94 -11.39 17.75
CA ASP A 224 6.31 -10.88 18.98
C ASP A 224 5.29 -9.77 18.65
N PRO A 225 4.04 -9.82 19.15
CA PRO A 225 3.03 -8.79 18.89
C PRO A 225 3.48 -7.36 19.22
N SER A 226 4.43 -7.19 20.14
CA SER A 226 5.02 -5.90 20.49
C SER A 226 5.81 -5.25 19.36
N VAL A 227 6.21 -5.97 18.30
CA VAL A 227 6.83 -5.37 17.10
C VAL A 227 5.81 -4.78 16.13
N TRP A 228 4.51 -4.92 16.42
CA TRP A 228 3.42 -4.41 15.62
C TRP A 228 2.70 -3.26 16.33
N HIS A 229 2.27 -2.27 15.55
CA HIS A 229 1.18 -1.39 15.92
C HIS A 229 -0.14 -2.08 15.56
N ILE A 230 -0.88 -2.51 16.58
CA ILE A 230 -2.19 -3.14 16.43
C ILE A 230 -3.24 -2.03 16.54
N VAL A 231 -3.77 -1.58 15.40
CA VAL A 231 -4.65 -0.40 15.34
C VAL A 231 -6.13 -0.80 15.42
N CYS A 232 -6.50 -1.94 14.82
CA CYS A 232 -7.86 -2.46 14.87
C CYS A 232 -7.85 -3.92 15.32
N LYS A 233 -8.78 -4.27 16.20
CA LYS A 233 -9.14 -5.65 16.52
C LYS A 233 -10.59 -5.93 16.16
N SER A 234 -10.93 -7.16 15.82
CA SER A 234 -12.33 -7.57 15.64
C SER A 234 -13.06 -7.74 16.98
N GLU A 235 -14.36 -8.06 16.91
CA GLU A 235 -15.14 -8.46 18.10
C GLU A 235 -14.57 -9.70 18.79
N ASP A 236 -13.99 -10.62 18.00
CA ASP A 236 -13.37 -11.86 18.48
C ASP A 236 -11.86 -11.68 18.83
N ASP A 237 -11.43 -10.44 19.11
CA ASP A 237 -10.05 -10.08 19.49
C ASP A 237 -8.96 -10.37 18.42
N ARG A 238 -9.35 -10.61 17.17
CA ARG A 238 -8.40 -10.84 16.07
C ARG A 238 -7.81 -9.55 15.57
N PHE A 239 -6.53 -9.54 15.20
CA PHE A 239 -5.87 -8.34 14.71
C PHE A 239 -6.23 -8.07 13.25
N CYS A 240 -6.86 -6.92 12.98
CA CYS A 240 -7.36 -6.59 11.65
C CYS A 240 -6.48 -5.56 10.93
N LEU A 241 -5.99 -4.54 11.64
CA LEU A 241 -5.09 -3.54 11.07
C LEU A 241 -3.77 -3.56 11.84
N LEU A 242 -2.73 -4.06 11.18
CA LEU A 242 -1.39 -4.21 11.75
C LEU A 242 -0.39 -3.42 10.92
N ILE A 243 0.47 -2.64 11.58
CA ILE A 243 1.60 -1.97 10.94
C ILE A 243 2.87 -2.39 11.64
N HIS A 244 3.83 -2.94 10.91
CA HIS A 244 5.11 -3.35 11.51
C HIS A 244 5.89 -2.10 11.94
N LYS A 245 6.47 -2.10 13.15
CA LYS A 245 7.19 -0.94 13.69
C LYS A 245 8.48 -0.63 12.93
N GLU A 246 9.21 -1.66 12.52
CA GLU A 246 10.51 -1.53 11.83
C GLU A 246 10.47 -1.75 10.31
N HIS A 247 9.66 -2.69 9.83
CA HIS A 247 9.47 -2.96 8.41
C HIS A 247 8.32 -2.11 7.85
N ARG A 248 8.41 -1.74 6.57
CA ARG A 248 7.32 -1.04 5.89
C ARG A 248 6.23 -1.99 5.44
N VAL A 249 5.63 -2.69 6.39
CA VAL A 249 4.68 -3.77 6.15
C VAL A 249 3.39 -3.48 6.87
N MET A 250 2.27 -3.66 6.18
CA MET A 250 0.94 -3.48 6.74
C MET A 250 0.01 -4.64 6.36
N PHE A 251 -0.76 -5.13 7.33
CA PHE A 251 -1.97 -5.91 7.09
C PHE A 251 -3.17 -5.00 7.23
N THR A 252 -4.08 -5.10 6.28
CA THR A 252 -5.29 -4.30 6.23
C THR A 252 -6.49 -5.11 6.73
N PRO A 253 -7.50 -4.46 7.35
CA PRO A 253 -8.65 -5.14 7.94
C PRO A 253 -9.62 -5.73 6.92
N TRP A 254 -9.52 -5.46 5.62
CA TRP A 254 -10.48 -5.97 4.64
C TRP A 254 -10.03 -7.19 3.86
N TYR A 255 -11.01 -8.04 3.62
CA TYR A 255 -10.93 -9.13 2.66
C TYR A 255 -11.02 -8.60 1.21
N GLY A 256 -9.88 -8.08 0.72
CA GLY A 256 -9.85 -7.30 -0.53
C GLY A 256 -10.31 -5.85 -0.33
N PHE A 257 -10.17 -5.01 -1.35
CA PHE A 257 -10.68 -3.64 -1.25
C PHE A 257 -12.18 -3.62 -1.54
N SER A 258 -13.02 -3.45 -0.53
CA SER A 258 -14.44 -3.18 -0.77
C SER A 258 -14.68 -1.70 -1.09
N HIS A 259 -15.77 -1.39 -1.79
CA HIS A 259 -16.32 -0.02 -1.88
C HIS A 259 -17.14 0.32 -0.63
N GLY A 260 -16.69 -0.15 0.53
CA GLY A 260 -17.37 0.04 1.81
C GLY A 260 -17.54 1.48 2.22
N ASN A 261 -18.08 1.72 3.41
CA ASN A 261 -18.33 3.08 3.90
C ASN A 261 -17.08 3.99 3.86
N LEU A 262 -17.30 5.30 3.92
CA LEU A 262 -16.23 6.31 3.80
C LEU A 262 -15.10 6.10 4.82
N PHE A 263 -15.41 5.69 6.05
CA PHE A 263 -14.41 5.40 7.07
C PHE A 263 -13.50 4.24 6.66
N SER A 264 -14.08 3.15 6.14
CA SER A 264 -13.34 2.00 5.62
C SER A 264 -12.45 2.38 4.44
N HIS A 265 -12.98 3.18 3.51
CA HIS A 265 -12.19 3.72 2.41
C HIS A 265 -11.00 4.54 2.93
N ASP A 266 -11.23 5.45 3.88
CA ASP A 266 -10.20 6.35 4.38
C ASP A 266 -9.12 5.62 5.18
N ILE A 267 -9.45 4.54 5.90
CA ILE A 267 -8.40 3.73 6.54
C ILE A 267 -7.44 3.19 5.47
N VAL A 268 -7.91 2.63 4.34
CA VAL A 268 -7.02 2.22 3.24
C VAL A 268 -6.14 3.39 2.78
N LYS A 269 -6.79 4.49 2.41
CA LYS A 269 -6.14 5.64 1.77
C LYS A 269 -5.06 6.23 2.67
N TYR A 270 -5.42 6.60 3.90
CA TYR A 270 -4.52 7.30 4.81
C TYR A 270 -3.43 6.39 5.35
N PHE A 271 -3.70 5.12 5.63
CA PHE A 271 -2.67 4.22 6.14
C PHE A 271 -1.69 3.76 5.05
N CYS A 272 -2.14 3.53 3.81
CA CYS A 272 -1.24 3.32 2.68
C CYS A 272 -0.38 4.56 2.40
N LYS A 273 -0.97 5.75 2.44
CA LYS A 273 -0.24 7.01 2.27
C LYS A 273 0.77 7.23 3.38
N PHE A 274 0.41 6.93 4.63
CA PHE A 274 1.34 6.91 5.77
C PHE A 274 2.50 5.95 5.52
N LEU A 275 2.21 4.71 5.10
CA LEU A 275 3.22 3.68 4.82
C LEU A 275 4.26 4.12 3.77
N LEU A 276 3.81 4.88 2.77
CA LEU A 276 4.65 5.33 1.66
C LEU A 276 5.41 6.63 1.91
N MET A 277 4.78 7.57 2.61
CA MET A 277 5.29 8.93 2.75
C MET A 277 6.01 9.16 4.07
N GLU A 278 5.58 8.50 5.14
CA GLU A 278 5.94 8.90 6.50
C GLU A 278 6.41 7.72 7.36
N HIS A 279 6.12 6.49 6.98
CA HIS A 279 6.57 5.34 7.74
C HIS A 279 8.09 5.14 7.57
N LEU A 280 8.79 5.49 8.65
CA LEU A 280 10.24 5.56 8.80
C LEU A 280 10.88 6.59 7.86
N ILE A 281 10.62 7.87 8.14
CA ILE A 281 11.39 9.04 7.67
C ILE A 281 12.82 8.95 8.24
N GLU A 282 13.67 8.14 7.61
CA GLU A 282 15.13 8.18 7.85
C GLU A 282 15.92 8.34 6.54
N ARG A 283 15.42 7.84 5.40
CA ARG A 283 16.19 7.85 4.14
C ARG A 283 16.28 9.20 3.45
N GLU A 284 15.21 10.00 3.44
CA GLU A 284 15.30 11.31 2.77
C GLU A 284 16.18 12.28 3.55
N SER A 285 16.15 12.23 4.88
CA SER A 285 17.05 13.04 5.70
C SER A 285 18.51 12.65 5.45
N LYS A 286 18.80 11.37 5.24
CA LYS A 286 20.15 10.84 5.02
C LYS A 286 20.64 11.06 3.60
N LEU A 287 19.82 10.81 2.56
CA LEU A 287 20.18 11.11 1.17
C LEU A 287 20.34 12.61 0.94
N LYS A 288 19.45 13.45 1.51
CA LYS A 288 19.56 14.91 1.43
C LYS A 288 20.78 15.40 2.21
N LYS A 289 21.08 14.85 3.40
CA LYS A 289 22.32 15.15 4.15
C LYS A 289 23.58 14.68 3.40
N ASP A 290 23.55 13.51 2.78
CA ASP A 290 24.68 12.94 2.04
C ASP A 290 24.92 13.76 0.76
N LEU A 291 23.88 14.10 0.00
CA LEU A 291 23.95 15.00 -1.16
C LEU A 291 24.44 16.39 -0.75
N LEU A 292 23.90 16.99 0.31
CA LEU A 292 24.36 18.28 0.85
C LEU A 292 25.80 18.22 1.34
N SER A 293 26.23 17.12 1.96
CA SER A 293 27.61 16.93 2.41
C SER A 293 28.57 16.79 1.23
N LYS A 294 28.19 16.04 0.19
CA LYS A 294 28.96 15.87 -1.04
C LYS A 294 29.04 17.16 -1.86
N LEU A 295 27.97 17.96 -1.88
CA LEU A 295 27.95 19.33 -2.43
C LEU A 295 28.90 20.26 -1.67
N LYS A 296 28.81 20.29 -0.32
CA LYS A 296 29.71 21.09 0.53
C LYS A 296 31.18 20.68 0.37
N ASN A 297 31.44 19.40 0.15
CA ASN A 297 32.78 18.85 -0.06
C ASN A 297 33.27 18.95 -1.51
N ARG A 298 32.51 19.61 -2.42
CA ARG A 298 32.82 19.72 -3.87
C ARG A 298 33.08 18.38 -4.56
N GLN A 299 32.44 17.30 -4.10
CA GLN A 299 32.58 15.96 -4.66
C GLN A 299 31.60 15.67 -5.80
N LEU A 300 30.76 16.64 -6.18
CA LEU A 300 29.77 16.55 -7.24
C LEU A 300 29.91 17.76 -8.19
N THR A 301 31.08 17.91 -8.80
CA THR A 301 31.39 19.06 -9.68
C THR A 301 30.64 19.08 -11.01
N ASP A 302 29.96 17.99 -11.40
CA ASP A 302 29.34 17.85 -12.73
C ASP A 302 27.81 17.67 -12.71
N LEU A 303 27.15 17.83 -11.57
CA LEU A 303 25.68 17.79 -11.49
C LEU A 303 25.11 19.20 -11.34
N LEU A 304 24.39 19.64 -12.37
CA LEU A 304 23.62 20.88 -12.35
C LEU A 304 22.34 20.63 -11.54
N VAL A 305 22.39 20.95 -10.25
CA VAL A 305 21.22 20.89 -9.37
C VAL A 305 20.51 22.25 -9.45
N VAL A 306 19.36 22.29 -10.11
CA VAL A 306 18.43 23.43 -10.01
C VAL A 306 17.70 23.27 -8.67
N ILE A 307 18.01 24.14 -7.72
CA ILE A 307 17.25 24.29 -6.48
C ILE A 307 16.28 25.44 -6.75
N ASP A 308 14.99 25.14 -6.85
CA ASP A 308 13.96 26.19 -6.78
C ASP A 308 13.73 26.51 -5.30
N ASP A 309 14.10 27.72 -4.91
CA ASP A 309 13.78 28.29 -3.61
C ASP A 309 12.31 28.73 -3.61
N CYS A 310 11.50 28.12 -2.76
CA CYS A 310 10.28 28.71 -2.21
C CYS A 310 10.50 28.95 -0.71
#